data_AF-A0A6N6KH57-F1
#
_entry.id   AF-A0A6N6KH57-F1
#
_cell.length_a   1.000
_cell.length_b   1.000
_cell.length_c   1.000
_cell.angle_alpha   90.00
_cell.angle_beta   90.00
_cell.angle_gamma   90.00
#
_symmetry.space_group_name_H-M   'P 1'
#
loop_
_entity.id
_entity.type
_entity.pdbx_description
1 polymer ?
#
loop_
_entity_poly.entity_id
_entity_poly.type
_entity_poly.pdbx_seq_one_letter_code
_entity_poly.pdbx_strand_id
1 'polypeptide(L)'
;MKDLKKRFGTWTMAAAAYNFGETRLAKEIKVQRAETYFDLNLNEETSRYLFRIIALKDLLEDPAAFGYYLKKDDYYQPLDNYKVIEVNKSIENLGDFAIEHGTNYRILKVYNPWLRTSSLPNPSGKTYKIKIPK
;
A
#
# COMPACT_ATOMS: atom_id res chain seq x y z
N MET A 1 -8.49 -5.35 -4.46
CA MET A 1 -8.84 -6.34 -3.40
C MET A 1 -10.33 -6.68 -3.35
N LYS A 2 -11.26 -5.71 -3.30
CA LYS A 2 -12.72 -6.02 -3.32
C LYS A 2 -13.14 -6.77 -4.59
N ASP A 3 -12.62 -6.38 -5.75
CA ASP A 3 -12.92 -7.07 -7.01
C ASP A 3 -12.36 -8.50 -7.04
N LEU A 4 -11.15 -8.70 -6.52
CA LEU A 4 -10.56 -10.03 -6.37
C LEU A 4 -11.37 -10.90 -5.42
N LYS A 5 -11.85 -10.36 -4.29
CA LYS A 5 -12.77 -11.09 -3.41
C LYS A 5 -14.07 -11.43 -4.12
N LYS A 6 -14.65 -10.50 -4.87
CA LYS A 6 -15.87 -10.76 -5.65
C LYS A 6 -15.65 -11.88 -6.66
N ARG A 7 -14.47 -11.96 -7.28
CA ARG A 7 -14.13 -13.00 -8.25
C ARG A 7 -13.82 -14.37 -7.61
N PHE A 8 -13.07 -14.40 -6.51
CA PHE A 8 -12.58 -15.64 -5.91
C PHE A 8 -13.29 -16.05 -4.60
N GLY A 9 -14.35 -15.33 -4.22
CA GLY A 9 -15.24 -15.63 -3.09
C GLY A 9 -14.69 -15.24 -1.72
N THR A 10 -13.44 -15.62 -1.40
CA THR A 10 -12.86 -15.46 -0.07
C THR A 10 -11.75 -14.42 -0.02
N TRP A 11 -11.48 -13.86 1.17
CA TRP A 11 -10.37 -12.95 1.36
C TRP A 11 -9.00 -13.63 1.21
N THR A 12 -8.90 -14.91 1.58
CA THR A 12 -7.66 -15.69 1.46
C THR A 12 -7.29 -15.92 -0.01
N MET A 13 -8.26 -16.29 -0.85
CA MET A 13 -8.05 -16.38 -2.30
C MET A 13 -7.79 -15.01 -2.94
N ALA A 14 -8.46 -13.95 -2.47
CA ALA A 14 -8.20 -12.59 -2.96
C ALA A 14 -6.77 -12.13 -2.66
N ALA A 15 -6.23 -12.46 -1.47
CA ALA A 15 -4.86 -12.16 -1.10
C ALA A 15 -3.85 -12.95 -1.96
N ALA A 16 -4.11 -14.23 -2.20
CA ALA A 16 -3.31 -15.04 -3.11
C ALA A 16 -3.31 -14.48 -4.54
N ALA A 17 -4.47 -14.04 -5.05
CA ALA A 17 -4.59 -13.47 -6.39
C ALA A 17 -3.84 -12.15 -6.53
N TYR A 18 -3.82 -11.35 -5.47
CA TYR A 18 -3.10 -10.08 -5.43
C TYR A 18 -1.59 -10.28 -5.50
N ASN A 19 -1.05 -11.26 -4.79
CA ASN A 19 0.40 -11.54 -4.79
C ASN A 19 0.85 -12.37 -6.01
N PHE A 20 0.10 -13.40 -6.39
CA PHE A 20 0.50 -14.37 -7.42
C PHE A 20 0.03 -14.02 -8.83
N GLY A 21 -0.92 -13.09 -8.94
CA GLY A 21 -1.61 -12.77 -10.17
C GLY A 21 -2.90 -13.58 -10.33
N GLU A 22 -3.97 -12.85 -10.63
CA GLU A 22 -5.33 -13.35 -10.77
C GLU A 22 -5.48 -14.46 -11.83
N THR A 23 -4.89 -14.27 -13.03
CA THR A 23 -4.96 -15.26 -14.12
C THR A 23 -4.23 -16.55 -13.75
N ARG A 24 -3.07 -16.43 -13.10
CA ARG A 24 -2.26 -17.58 -12.69
C ARG A 24 -2.94 -18.36 -11.58
N LEU A 25 -3.48 -17.67 -10.57
CA LEU A 25 -4.25 -18.31 -9.51
C LEU A 25 -5.46 -19.06 -10.08
N ALA A 26 -6.21 -18.45 -11.00
CA ALA A 26 -7.37 -19.10 -11.62
C ALA A 26 -6.99 -20.38 -12.39
N LYS A 27 -5.79 -20.43 -12.98
CA LYS A 27 -5.26 -21.64 -13.61
C LYS A 27 -4.93 -22.71 -12.56
N GLU A 28 -4.20 -22.36 -11.50
CA GLU A 28 -3.80 -23.30 -10.45
C GLU A 28 -5.02 -23.89 -9.71
N ILE A 29 -6.03 -23.07 -9.40
CA ILE A 29 -7.29 -23.55 -8.82
C ILE A 29 -7.90 -24.68 -9.66
N LYS A 30 -7.94 -24.52 -10.99
CA LYS A 30 -8.49 -25.53 -11.90
C LYS A 30 -7.62 -26.78 -11.99
N VAL A 31 -6.31 -26.61 -12.10
CA VAL A 31 -5.34 -27.72 -12.23
C VAL A 31 -5.33 -28.57 -10.97
N GLN A 32 -5.30 -27.92 -9.80
CA GLN A 32 -5.18 -28.58 -8.50
C GLN A 32 -6.55 -28.98 -7.92
N ARG A 33 -7.65 -28.54 -8.54
CA ARG A 33 -9.03 -28.72 -8.05
C ARG A 33 -9.21 -28.22 -6.61
N ALA A 34 -8.54 -27.12 -6.28
CA ALA A 34 -8.57 -26.52 -4.95
C ALA A 34 -9.86 -25.72 -4.74
N GLU A 35 -10.49 -25.88 -3.58
CA GLU A 35 -11.68 -25.10 -3.19
C GLU A 35 -11.29 -23.90 -2.33
N THR A 36 -10.25 -24.06 -1.51
CA THR A 36 -9.75 -23.04 -0.59
C THR A 36 -8.29 -22.70 -0.86
N TYR A 37 -7.84 -21.58 -0.27
CA TYR A 37 -6.42 -21.20 -0.31
C TYR A 37 -5.52 -22.30 0.27
N PHE A 38 -5.99 -23.00 1.30
CA PHE A 38 -5.18 -23.99 2.03
C PHE A 38 -4.99 -25.29 1.26
N ASP A 39 -5.80 -25.53 0.23
CA ASP A 39 -5.67 -26.68 -0.65
C ASP A 39 -4.68 -26.44 -1.79
N LEU A 40 -4.28 -25.17 -2.02
CA LEU A 40 -3.39 -24.80 -3.10
C LEU A 40 -1.92 -25.01 -2.72
N ASN A 41 -1.23 -25.81 -3.52
CA ASN A 41 0.22 -25.91 -3.53
C ASN A 41 0.81 -24.86 -4.49
N LEU A 42 1.05 -23.66 -3.96
CA LEU A 42 1.65 -22.53 -4.69
C LEU A 42 3.14 -22.43 -4.40
N ASN A 43 3.84 -21.57 -5.15
CA ASN A 43 5.24 -21.28 -4.84
C ASN A 43 5.41 -20.71 -3.42
N GLU A 44 6.62 -20.83 -2.90
CA GLU A 44 6.96 -20.50 -1.51
C GLU A 44 6.68 -19.03 -1.15
N GLU A 45 6.81 -18.12 -2.11
CA GLU A 45 6.46 -16.70 -1.91
C GLU A 45 4.96 -16.53 -1.64
N THR A 46 4.12 -17.11 -2.50
CA THR A 46 2.67 -16.94 -2.44
C THR A 46 2.02 -17.72 -1.31
N SER A 47 2.49 -18.96 -1.08
CA SER A 47 1.98 -19.80 0.00
C SER A 47 2.26 -19.19 1.38
N ARG A 48 3.27 -18.31 1.51
CA ARG A 48 3.54 -17.58 2.76
C ARG A 48 2.93 -16.19 2.82
N TYR A 49 2.53 -15.60 1.69
CA TYR A 49 2.08 -14.22 1.63
C TYR A 49 0.92 -13.93 2.59
N LEU A 50 -0.10 -14.79 2.60
CA LEU A 50 -1.25 -14.66 3.50
C LEU A 50 -0.82 -14.77 4.97
N PHE A 51 -0.05 -15.79 5.32
CA PHE A 51 0.40 -16.02 6.69
C PHE A 51 1.30 -14.90 7.19
N ARG A 52 2.16 -14.32 6.34
CA ARG A 52 2.96 -13.14 6.69
C ARG A 52 2.08 -11.94 7.04
N ILE A 53 1.03 -11.68 6.27
CA ILE A 53 0.11 -10.58 6.57
C ILE A 53 -0.61 -10.82 7.90
N ILE A 54 -1.09 -12.05 8.14
CA ILE A 54 -1.77 -12.40 9.38
C ILE A 54 -0.81 -12.27 10.58
N ALA A 55 0.40 -12.82 10.48
CA ALA A 55 1.41 -12.72 11.53
C ALA A 55 1.79 -11.26 11.82
N LEU A 56 1.93 -10.42 10.79
CA LEU A 56 2.19 -9.00 10.98
C LEU A 56 0.99 -8.27 11.62
N LYS A 57 -0.25 -8.59 11.22
CA LYS A 57 -1.45 -8.05 11.87
C LYS A 57 -1.45 -8.39 13.36
N ASP A 58 -1.27 -9.66 13.68
CA ASP A 58 -1.31 -10.19 15.05
C ASP A 58 -0.19 -9.57 15.91
N LEU A 59 1.03 -9.52 15.37
CA LEU A 59 2.18 -8.85 15.99
C LEU A 59 1.94 -7.36 16.24
N LEU A 60 1.29 -6.65 15.31
CA LEU A 60 1.04 -5.21 15.45
C LEU A 60 -0.13 -4.92 16.40
N GLU A 61 -1.07 -5.85 16.56
CA GLU A 61 -2.19 -5.73 17.50
C GLU A 61 -1.74 -5.94 18.95
N ASP A 62 -0.84 -6.89 19.21
CA ASP A 62 -0.24 -7.12 20.52
C ASP A 62 1.26 -7.48 20.42
N PRO A 63 2.15 -6.49 20.24
CA PRO A 63 3.58 -6.75 20.15
C PRO A 63 4.16 -7.38 21.42
N ALA A 64 3.57 -7.11 22.59
CA ALA A 64 4.06 -7.61 23.87
C ALA A 64 3.87 -9.13 24.01
N ALA A 65 2.77 -9.70 23.46
CA ALA A 65 2.57 -11.14 23.40
C ALA A 65 3.69 -11.90 22.65
N PHE A 66 4.42 -11.21 21.77
CA PHE A 66 5.55 -11.75 21.02
C PHE A 66 6.92 -11.28 21.55
N GLY A 67 6.95 -10.67 22.74
CA GLY A 67 8.19 -10.22 23.39
C GLY A 67 8.73 -8.87 22.91
N TYR A 68 7.94 -8.10 22.15
CA TYR A 68 8.30 -6.74 21.74
C TYR A 68 7.69 -5.71 22.69
N TYR A 69 8.54 -5.10 23.52
CA TYR A 69 8.14 -4.05 24.45
C TYR A 69 8.47 -2.67 23.87
N LEU A 70 7.59 -2.18 23.00
CA LEU A 70 7.78 -0.91 22.29
C LEU A 70 7.43 0.29 23.17
N LYS A 71 8.30 1.29 23.19
CA LYS A 71 8.05 2.62 23.74
C LYS A 71 7.44 3.50 22.68
N LYS A 72 6.80 4.60 23.11
CA LYS A 72 6.21 5.59 22.18
C LYS A 72 7.21 6.12 21.14
N ASP A 73 8.48 6.23 21.53
CA ASP A 73 9.56 6.72 20.68
C ASP A 73 10.04 5.69 19.63
N ASP A 74 9.72 4.40 19.83
CA ASP A 74 10.01 3.34 18.85
C ASP A 74 9.03 3.36 17.66
N TYR A 75 7.89 4.04 17.80
CA TYR A 75 6.93 4.20 16.72
C TYR A 75 7.33 5.33 15.77
N TYR A 76 6.87 5.22 14.52
CA TYR A 76 6.94 6.34 13.58
C TYR A 76 6.25 7.55 14.18
N GLN A 77 7.02 8.64 14.34
CA GLN A 77 6.47 9.89 14.83
C GLN A 77 5.50 10.49 13.79
N PRO A 78 4.41 11.14 14.22
CA PRO A 78 3.50 11.81 13.30
C PRO A 78 4.25 12.80 12.41
N LEU A 79 3.93 12.80 11.12
CA LEU A 79 4.44 13.77 10.16
C LEU A 79 3.58 15.05 10.20
N ASP A 80 3.69 15.81 11.27
CA ASP A 80 2.88 17.01 11.56
C ASP A 80 3.58 18.32 11.18
N ASN A 81 4.90 18.32 11.02
CA ASN A 81 5.67 19.50 10.62
C ASN A 81 5.61 19.77 9.10
N TYR A 82 4.47 20.28 8.65
CA TYR A 82 4.27 20.69 7.25
C TYR A 82 3.46 21.97 7.12
N LYS A 83 3.53 22.59 5.94
CA LYS A 83 2.56 23.58 5.46
C LYS A 83 1.70 22.95 4.35
N VAL A 84 0.46 23.43 4.20
CA VAL A 84 -0.40 23.03 3.09
C VAL A 84 -0.34 24.11 2.02
N ILE A 85 -0.14 23.69 0.78
CA ILE A 85 -0.27 24.55 -0.39
C ILE A 85 -1.45 24.08 -1.23
N GLU A 86 -2.22 25.03 -1.74
CA GLU A 86 -3.35 24.77 -2.62
C GLU A 86 -2.91 24.88 -4.08
N VAL A 87 -3.13 23.82 -4.84
CA VAL A 87 -2.73 23.72 -6.25
C VAL A 87 -3.97 23.43 -7.08
N ASN A 88 -4.31 24.33 -7.98
CA ASN A 88 -5.45 24.22 -8.89
C ASN A 88 -5.03 24.01 -10.36
N LYS A 89 -3.74 23.83 -10.63
CA LYS A 89 -3.17 23.58 -11.96
C LYS A 89 -2.51 22.20 -12.03
N SER A 90 -2.23 21.75 -13.25
CA SER A 90 -1.39 20.57 -13.46
C SER A 90 0.02 20.81 -12.95
N ILE A 91 0.64 19.77 -12.39
CA ILE A 91 2.08 19.73 -12.11
C ILE A 91 2.69 18.70 -13.05
N GLU A 92 3.47 19.14 -14.02
CA GLU A 92 4.10 18.25 -15.01
C GLU A 92 5.18 17.36 -14.38
N ASN A 93 5.93 17.90 -13.41
CA ASN A 93 7.00 17.19 -12.71
C ASN A 93 6.99 17.49 -11.21
N LEU A 94 6.64 16.49 -10.40
CA LEU A 94 6.63 16.61 -8.94
C LEU A 94 8.04 16.72 -8.33
N GLY A 95 9.08 16.33 -9.07
CA GLY A 95 10.48 16.52 -8.66
C GLY A 95 10.85 18.00 -8.68
N ASP A 96 10.58 18.68 -9.78
CA ASP A 96 10.81 20.12 -9.93
C ASP A 96 9.99 20.90 -8.90
N PHE A 97 8.71 20.53 -8.76
CA PHE A 97 7.82 21.10 -7.74
C PHE A 97 8.34 20.91 -6.30
N ALA A 98 8.92 19.74 -5.99
CA ALA A 98 9.52 19.51 -4.67
C ALA A 98 10.71 20.46 -4.43
N ILE A 99 11.58 20.60 -5.44
CA ILE A 99 12.77 21.47 -5.37
C ILE A 99 12.37 22.93 -5.22
N GLU A 100 11.40 23.40 -6.00
CA GLU A 100 10.83 24.76 -5.92
C GLU A 100 10.31 25.08 -4.50
N HIS A 101 9.79 24.07 -3.81
CA HIS A 101 9.28 24.19 -2.45
C HIS A 101 10.30 23.83 -1.35
N GLY A 102 11.59 23.70 -1.70
CA GLY A 102 12.68 23.49 -0.73
C GLY A 102 12.71 22.09 -0.13
N THR A 103 12.13 21.10 -0.79
CA THR A 103 12.17 19.69 -0.38
C THR A 103 12.68 18.80 -1.51
N ASN A 104 12.56 17.48 -1.36
CA ASN A 104 12.89 16.53 -2.41
C ASN A 104 11.70 15.60 -2.71
N TYR A 105 11.75 14.97 -3.88
CA TYR A 105 10.68 14.10 -4.37
C TYR A 105 10.29 13.01 -3.37
N ARG A 106 11.27 12.39 -2.70
CA ARG A 106 11.03 11.32 -1.73
C ARG A 106 10.21 11.84 -0.55
N ILE A 107 10.62 12.97 0.05
CA ILE A 107 9.91 13.55 1.19
C ILE A 107 8.52 14.05 0.78
N LEU A 108 8.39 14.68 -0.39
CA LEU A 108 7.08 15.08 -0.93
C LEU A 108 6.11 13.89 -0.99
N LYS A 109 6.56 12.72 -1.47
CA LYS A 109 5.76 11.49 -1.53
C LYS A 109 5.41 10.93 -0.15
N VAL A 110 6.35 10.99 0.79
CA VAL A 110 6.12 10.56 2.17
C VAL A 110 4.98 11.36 2.82
N TYR A 111 4.95 12.67 2.62
CA TYR A 111 3.87 13.53 3.13
C TYR A 111 2.57 13.43 2.32
N ASN A 112 2.64 13.01 1.05
CA ASN A 112 1.50 12.93 0.13
C ASN A 112 1.45 11.56 -0.59
N PRO A 113 1.19 10.46 0.13
CA PRO A 113 1.22 9.11 -0.45
C PRO A 113 0.14 8.88 -1.51
N TRP A 114 -0.85 9.78 -1.61
CA TRP A 114 -1.88 9.75 -2.65
C TRP A 114 -1.35 10.23 -4.03
N LEU A 115 -0.21 10.92 -4.08
CA LEU A 115 0.49 11.23 -5.33
C LEU A 115 1.20 9.97 -5.82
N ARG A 116 0.55 9.19 -6.69
CA ARG A 116 1.07 7.89 -7.14
C ARG A 116 2.06 7.99 -8.31
N THR A 117 1.88 8.99 -9.17
CA THR A 117 2.64 9.20 -10.42
C THR A 117 3.68 10.30 -10.27
N SER A 118 4.61 10.47 -11.21
CA SER A 118 5.62 11.56 -11.20
C SER A 118 5.04 12.94 -11.50
N SER A 119 3.80 13.02 -11.97
CA SER A 119 3.07 14.25 -12.29
C SER A 119 1.71 14.28 -11.59
N LEU A 120 1.07 15.44 -11.57
CA LEU A 120 -0.32 15.66 -11.15
C LEU A 120 -1.11 16.33 -12.30
N PRO A 121 -1.69 15.56 -13.23
CA PRO A 121 -2.58 16.12 -14.24
C PRO A 121 -3.87 16.67 -13.60
N ASN A 122 -4.30 17.85 -14.01
CA ASN A 122 -5.51 18.48 -13.46
C ASN A 122 -6.37 19.18 -14.52
N PRO A 123 -6.90 18.45 -15.52
CA PRO A 123 -7.71 19.05 -16.58
C PRO A 123 -9.03 19.65 -16.05
N SER A 124 -9.52 19.21 -14.88
CA SER A 124 -10.74 19.71 -14.26
C SER A 124 -10.55 20.95 -13.39
N GLY A 125 -9.31 21.42 -13.20
CA GLY A 125 -9.00 22.58 -12.35
C GLY A 125 -9.34 22.38 -10.87
N LYS A 126 -9.40 21.13 -10.40
CA LYS A 126 -9.69 20.81 -9.00
C LYS A 126 -8.60 21.35 -8.08
N THR A 127 -8.97 21.99 -6.98
CA THR A 127 -8.00 22.38 -5.95
C THR A 127 -7.54 21.18 -5.14
N TYR A 128 -6.24 20.89 -5.18
CA TYR A 128 -5.56 19.90 -4.36
C TYR A 128 -4.84 20.57 -3.19
N LYS A 129 -4.85 19.90 -2.03
CA LYS A 129 -4.08 20.29 -0.85
C LYS A 129 -2.83 19.41 -0.77
N ILE A 130 -1.67 19.99 -1.07
CA ILE A 130 -0.38 19.29 -1.02
C ILE A 130 0.37 19.71 0.24
N LYS A 131 0.82 18.73 1.02
CA LYS A 131 1.62 18.93 2.22
C LYS A 131 3.10 19.09 1.85
N ILE A 132 3.70 20.21 2.21
CA ILE A 132 5.13 20.47 2.03
C ILE A 132 5.79 20.49 3.41
N PRO A 133 6.83 19.68 3.67
CA PRO A 133 7.53 19.72 4.95
C PRO A 133 8.10 21.12 5.21
N LYS A 134 8.13 21.54 6.48
CA LYS A 134 8.81 22.76 6.90
C LYS A 134 10.24 22.49 7.30
#